data_AF-A0A7W0YMK9-F1
#
_entry.id   AF-A0A7W0YMK9-F1
#
_cell.length_a   1.000
_cell.length_b   1.000
_cell.length_c   1.000
_cell.angle_alpha   90.00
_cell.angle_beta   90.00
_cell.angle_gamma   90.00
#
_symmetry.space_group_name_H-M   'P 1'
#
loop_
_entity.id
_entity.type
_entity.pdbx_description
1 polymer ?
#
loop_
_entity_poly.entity_id
_entity_poly.type
_entity_poly.pdbx_seq_one_letter_code
_entity_poly.pdbx_strand_id
1 'polypeptide(L)'
;MTRLPPRFPLMLPPRKPGLPAIRWLYAALRAAVLERRVRPGTRLPATRELAAHYRLSRGTIVAAFDQLKSEGYVEARVGSGTYVAQVLPDRLLEVGRKAGAPVPVERSPARRLSRYAQQVRPFESLHLGPIRAFRANLPALDLFPTALWAQVAARRLRQASTDLLVGCGPMGYPPLQEAVADYLTTSRGVRCVAEQVAIVSGVQEALDLVARMFLDPGDRVVMENPGYIGATLVFRAFGANVIPVRLDQEGMTLREPALRGARLVYVTPAHQFPVGVSMSLARRLALLEWARSTGALILEDDYDSEYRYAGRPVPALQGLDRHGQVLFAGSFSKVLFPSFRLGYL
;
A
#
# COMPACT_ATOMS: atom_id res chain seq x y z
N MET A 1 -12.49 2.06 -71.30
CA MET A 1 -11.26 2.39 -70.53
C MET A 1 -11.29 1.66 -69.20
N THR A 2 -10.72 0.46 -69.16
CA THR A 2 -10.69 -0.42 -67.98
C THR A 2 -9.59 0.07 -67.04
N ARG A 3 -9.96 0.63 -65.88
CA ARG A 3 -8.97 1.02 -64.85
C ARG A 3 -8.29 -0.24 -64.33
N LEU A 4 -7.00 -0.39 -64.59
CA LEU A 4 -6.15 -1.36 -63.88
C LEU A 4 -6.29 -1.12 -62.37
N PRO A 5 -6.50 -2.16 -61.54
CA PRO A 5 -6.55 -1.98 -60.10
C PRO A 5 -5.17 -1.52 -59.62
N PRO A 6 -5.10 -0.62 -58.61
CA PRO A 6 -3.82 -0.22 -58.03
C PRO A 6 -3.15 -1.46 -57.45
N ARG A 7 -2.04 -1.91 -58.07
CA ARG A 7 -1.13 -2.85 -57.44
C ARG A 7 -0.60 -2.17 -56.20
N PHE A 8 -1.07 -2.58 -55.02
CA PHE A 8 -0.48 -2.21 -53.75
C PHE A 8 0.61 -3.24 -53.45
N PRO A 9 1.87 -3.03 -53.84
CA PRO A 9 2.90 -4.04 -53.78
C PRO A 9 3.50 -4.02 -52.37
N LEU A 10 2.68 -4.34 -51.37
CA LEU A 10 3.16 -4.47 -50.00
C LEU A 10 3.58 -5.91 -49.75
N MET A 11 4.88 -6.16 -49.86
CA MET A 11 5.45 -7.45 -49.47
C MET A 11 5.43 -7.55 -47.94
N LEU A 12 4.72 -8.56 -47.42
CA LEU A 12 4.69 -8.87 -45.99
C LEU A 12 5.71 -9.97 -45.68
N PRO A 13 6.37 -9.93 -44.51
CA PRO A 13 7.32 -10.97 -44.10
C PRO A 13 6.63 -12.34 -44.04
N PRO A 14 7.35 -13.46 -44.29
CA PRO A 14 6.75 -14.78 -44.28
C PRO A 14 6.14 -15.11 -42.90
N ARG A 15 4.99 -15.79 -42.90
CA ARG A 15 4.34 -16.24 -41.67
C ARG A 15 5.12 -17.40 -41.07
N LYS A 16 5.63 -17.22 -39.85
CA LYS A 16 6.30 -18.30 -39.09
C LYS A 16 5.32 -19.44 -38.76
N PRO A 17 5.77 -20.71 -38.74
CA PRO A 17 4.95 -21.85 -38.30
C PRO A 17 4.37 -21.63 -36.90
N GLY A 18 3.10 -21.97 -36.69
CA GLY A 18 2.43 -21.83 -35.39
C GLY A 18 1.84 -20.44 -35.08
N LEU A 19 2.12 -19.40 -35.88
CA LEU A 19 1.53 -18.08 -35.68
C LEU A 19 0.16 -17.96 -36.37
N PRO A 20 -0.93 -17.59 -35.65
CA PRO A 20 -2.24 -17.37 -36.26
C PRO A 20 -2.19 -16.31 -37.36
N ALA A 21 -2.88 -16.56 -38.48
CA ALA A 21 -2.85 -15.69 -39.66
C ALA A 21 -3.28 -14.24 -39.35
N ILE A 22 -4.26 -14.05 -38.46
CA ILE A 22 -4.74 -12.74 -38.02
C ILE A 22 -3.62 -11.95 -37.33
N ARG A 23 -2.94 -12.56 -36.34
CA ARG A 23 -1.86 -11.92 -35.58
C ARG A 23 -0.67 -11.58 -36.47
N TRP A 24 -0.31 -12.48 -37.37
CA TRP A 24 0.75 -12.24 -38.35
C TRP A 24 0.41 -11.04 -39.25
N LEU A 25 -0.78 -11.03 -39.83
CA LEU A 25 -1.21 -9.99 -40.77
C LEU A 25 -1.29 -8.63 -40.09
N TYR A 26 -1.91 -8.56 -38.91
CA TYR A 26 -1.97 -7.36 -38.10
C TYR A 26 -0.57 -6.82 -37.80
N ALA A 27 0.34 -7.65 -37.29
CA ALA A 27 1.70 -7.22 -36.94
C ALA A 27 2.49 -6.74 -38.17
N ALA A 28 2.35 -7.45 -39.30
CA ALA A 28 3.01 -7.12 -40.55
C ALA A 28 2.52 -5.80 -41.16
N LEU A 29 1.21 -5.54 -41.12
CA LEU A 29 0.61 -4.29 -41.58
C LEU A 29 0.92 -3.13 -40.64
N ARG A 30 0.87 -3.34 -39.31
CA ARG A 30 1.28 -2.34 -38.31
C ARG A 30 2.75 -1.93 -38.52
N ALA A 31 3.65 -2.90 -38.68
CA ALA A 31 5.06 -2.63 -38.96
C ALA A 31 5.23 -1.84 -40.28
N ALA A 32 4.48 -2.20 -41.32
CA ALA A 32 4.53 -1.48 -42.60
C ALA A 32 4.08 -0.02 -42.51
N VAL A 33 3.07 0.26 -41.69
CA VAL A 33 2.59 1.62 -41.39
C VAL A 33 3.63 2.40 -40.59
N LEU A 34 4.24 1.77 -39.57
CA LEU A 34 5.25 2.41 -38.71
C LEU A 34 6.56 2.71 -39.43
N GLU A 35 7.05 1.77 -40.23
CA GLU A 35 8.25 1.91 -41.06
C GLU A 35 8.03 2.83 -42.28
N ARG A 36 6.85 3.43 -42.43
CA ARG A 36 6.43 4.28 -43.57
C ARG A 36 6.50 3.60 -44.94
N ARG A 37 6.55 2.26 -44.98
CA ARG A 37 6.38 1.49 -46.23
C ARG A 37 4.98 1.70 -46.82
N VAL A 38 3.99 1.94 -45.96
CA VAL A 38 2.69 2.51 -46.32
C VAL A 38 2.59 3.90 -45.70
N ARG A 39 2.46 4.94 -46.54
CA ARG A 39 2.48 6.32 -46.06
C ARG A 39 1.16 6.69 -45.36
N PRO A 40 1.18 7.54 -44.32
CA PRO A 40 -0.04 8.13 -43.77
C PRO A 40 -0.94 8.72 -44.86
N GLY A 41 -2.26 8.56 -44.71
CA GLY A 41 -3.25 8.98 -45.71
C GLY A 41 -3.36 8.08 -46.95
N THR A 42 -2.56 7.01 -47.07
CA THR A 42 -2.68 6.05 -48.18
C THR A 42 -3.96 5.22 -48.03
N ARG A 43 -4.72 5.10 -49.12
CA ARG A 43 -5.86 4.19 -49.19
C ARG A 43 -5.37 2.74 -49.26
N LEU A 44 -5.81 1.91 -48.32
CA LEU A 44 -5.56 0.48 -48.35
C LEU A 44 -6.51 -0.20 -49.36
N PRO A 45 -6.07 -1.29 -50.03
CA PRO A 45 -6.93 -2.05 -50.93
C PRO A 45 -8.14 -2.64 -50.21
N ALA A 46 -9.16 -3.02 -50.97
CA ALA A 46 -10.35 -3.61 -50.38
C ALA A 46 -10.01 -4.96 -49.72
N THR A 47 -10.72 -5.30 -48.62
CA THR A 47 -10.44 -6.55 -47.88
C THR A 47 -10.56 -7.81 -48.74
N ARG A 48 -11.38 -7.78 -49.81
CA ARG A 48 -11.50 -8.84 -50.81
C ARG A 48 -10.26 -8.97 -51.70
N GLU A 49 -9.64 -7.87 -52.08
CA GLU A 49 -8.43 -7.84 -52.91
C GLU A 49 -7.22 -8.34 -52.12
N LEU A 50 -7.10 -7.91 -50.86
CA LEU A 50 -6.03 -8.38 -49.97
C LEU A 50 -6.16 -9.87 -49.61
N ALA A 51 -7.39 -10.36 -49.46
CA ALA A 51 -7.66 -11.78 -49.23
C ALA A 51 -7.16 -12.63 -50.41
N ALA A 52 -7.47 -12.21 -51.65
CA ALA A 52 -7.00 -12.87 -52.86
C ALA A 52 -5.47 -12.78 -53.02
N HIS A 53 -4.88 -11.60 -52.76
CA HIS A 53 -3.45 -11.36 -52.93
C HIS A 53 -2.59 -12.16 -51.95
N TYR A 54 -2.94 -12.18 -50.66
CA TYR A 54 -2.20 -12.91 -49.63
C TYR A 54 -2.68 -14.37 -49.45
N ARG A 55 -3.65 -14.83 -50.26
CA ARG A 55 -4.26 -16.16 -50.17
C ARG A 55 -4.77 -16.48 -48.76
N LEU A 56 -5.44 -15.51 -48.14
CA LEU A 56 -6.04 -15.60 -46.81
C LEU A 56 -7.56 -15.49 -46.89
N SER A 57 -8.26 -16.00 -45.87
CA SER A 57 -9.70 -15.81 -45.75
C SER A 57 -10.04 -14.32 -45.60
N ARG A 58 -11.19 -13.88 -46.14
CA ARG A 58 -11.67 -12.51 -45.95
C ARG A 58 -11.86 -12.16 -44.47
N GLY A 59 -12.32 -13.11 -43.66
CA GLY A 59 -12.49 -12.93 -42.20
C GLY A 59 -11.18 -12.60 -41.50
N THR A 60 -10.06 -13.20 -41.94
CA THR A 60 -8.72 -12.90 -41.41
C THR A 60 -8.29 -11.47 -41.72
N ILE A 61 -8.55 -10.99 -42.93
CA ILE A 61 -8.21 -9.60 -43.32
C ILE A 61 -9.06 -8.60 -42.53
N VAL A 62 -10.37 -8.87 -42.44
CA VAL A 62 -11.32 -8.02 -41.70
C VAL A 62 -10.92 -7.91 -40.24
N ALA A 63 -10.64 -9.02 -39.56
CA ALA A 63 -10.23 -9.02 -38.16
C ALA A 63 -8.92 -8.23 -37.92
N ALA A 64 -7.93 -8.35 -38.81
CA ALA A 64 -6.70 -7.58 -38.70
C ALA A 64 -6.93 -6.07 -38.94
N PHE A 65 -7.83 -5.71 -39.86
CA PHE A 65 -8.19 -4.33 -40.15
C PHE A 65 -9.00 -3.70 -39.01
N ASP A 66 -9.93 -4.46 -38.42
CA ASP A 66 -10.71 -4.02 -37.27
C ASP A 66 -9.79 -3.75 -36.07
N GLN A 67 -8.78 -4.59 -35.86
CA GLN A 67 -7.78 -4.37 -34.82
C GLN A 67 -6.89 -3.15 -35.12
N LEU A 68 -6.39 -2.98 -36.35
CA LEU A 68 -5.64 -1.78 -36.74
C LEU A 68 -6.49 -0.50 -36.60
N LYS A 69 -7.80 -0.61 -36.83
CA LYS A 69 -8.75 0.49 -36.69
C LYS A 69 -9.02 0.82 -35.23
N SER A 70 -9.26 -0.17 -34.38
CA SER A 70 -9.50 0.04 -32.95
C SER A 70 -8.29 0.67 -32.26
N GLU A 71 -7.08 0.38 -32.75
CA GLU A 71 -5.85 0.94 -32.22
C GLU A 71 -5.44 2.25 -32.92
N GLY A 72 -6.16 2.71 -33.95
CA GLY A 72 -5.94 4.02 -34.59
C GLY A 72 -4.85 4.06 -35.67
N TYR A 73 -4.38 2.92 -36.18
CA TYR A 73 -3.43 2.87 -37.32
C TYR A 73 -4.12 3.13 -38.67
N VAL A 74 -5.41 2.83 -38.76
CA VAL A 74 -6.21 3.02 -39.97
C VAL A 74 -7.58 3.61 -39.64
N GLU A 75 -8.13 4.39 -40.56
CA GLU A 75 -9.42 5.05 -40.46
C GLU A 75 -10.30 4.62 -41.62
N ALA A 76 -11.54 4.23 -41.33
CA ALA A 76 -12.53 3.93 -42.36
C ALA A 76 -13.30 5.22 -42.72
N ARG A 77 -13.34 5.58 -44.01
CA ARG A 77 -14.14 6.70 -44.52
C ARG A 77 -15.34 6.16 -45.27
N VAL A 78 -16.55 6.58 -44.88
CA VAL A 78 -17.82 6.12 -45.48
C VAL A 78 -17.79 6.34 -47.00
N GLY A 79 -18.12 5.29 -47.76
CA GLY A 79 -18.10 5.30 -49.23
C GLY A 79 -16.71 5.36 -49.90
N SER A 80 -15.63 5.57 -49.13
CA SER A 80 -14.30 5.88 -49.67
C SER A 80 -13.21 4.85 -49.33
N GLY A 81 -13.47 3.92 -48.41
CA GLY A 81 -12.54 2.82 -48.06
C GLY A 81 -11.74 3.09 -46.78
N THR A 82 -10.73 2.24 -46.52
CA THR A 82 -9.86 2.32 -45.33
C THR A 82 -8.56 3.03 -45.69
N TYR A 83 -8.12 3.97 -44.86
CA TYR A 83 -6.92 4.78 -45.07
C TYR A 83 -5.98 4.62 -43.88
N VAL A 84 -4.67 4.70 -44.08
CA VAL A 84 -3.72 4.80 -42.96
C VAL A 84 -3.93 6.14 -42.26
N ALA A 85 -4.03 6.13 -40.93
CA ALA A 85 -4.26 7.35 -40.13
C ALA A 85 -3.14 8.38 -40.38
N GLN A 86 -3.51 9.67 -40.43
CA GLN A 86 -2.55 10.76 -40.66
C GLN A 86 -1.60 10.93 -39.47
N VAL A 87 -2.14 10.74 -38.26
CA VAL A 87 -1.39 10.79 -37.01
C VAL A 87 -1.40 9.38 -36.43
N LEU A 88 -0.22 8.74 -36.39
CA LEU A 88 -0.09 7.38 -35.88
C LEU A 88 0.01 7.40 -34.35
N PRO A 89 -0.72 6.52 -33.62
CA PRO A 89 -0.69 6.43 -32.17
C PRO A 89 0.72 6.30 -31.58
N ASP A 90 1.57 5.45 -32.17
CA ASP A 90 2.95 5.31 -31.69
C ASP A 90 3.76 6.60 -31.82
N ARG A 91 3.44 7.51 -32.76
CA ARG A 91 4.14 8.83 -32.81
C ARG A 91 3.66 9.80 -31.74
N LEU A 92 2.40 9.69 -31.33
CA LEU A 92 1.89 10.45 -30.20
C LEU A 92 2.45 9.91 -28.88
N LEU A 93 2.71 8.60 -28.81
CA LEU A 93 3.31 7.92 -27.66
C LEU A 93 4.85 7.98 -27.64
N GLU A 94 5.50 8.15 -28.79
CA GLU A 94 6.96 8.29 -28.97
C GLU A 94 7.40 9.77 -29.05
N VAL A 95 6.98 10.59 -28.10
CA VAL A 95 7.74 11.81 -27.81
C VAL A 95 9.11 11.38 -27.26
N GLY A 96 10.10 11.22 -28.16
CA GLY A 96 11.52 11.17 -27.81
C GLY A 96 12.34 9.90 -28.13
N ARG A 97 11.91 8.99 -29.01
CA ARG A 97 12.78 7.88 -29.44
C ARG A 97 13.27 8.04 -30.87
N LYS A 98 14.38 8.78 -31.05
CA LYS A 98 15.24 8.56 -32.23
C LYS A 98 15.89 7.19 -32.07
N ALA A 99 15.61 6.27 -32.98
CA ALA A 99 16.34 5.01 -33.10
C ALA A 99 17.78 5.32 -33.55
N GLY A 100 18.72 5.28 -32.61
CA GLY A 100 20.15 5.43 -32.88
C GLY A 100 20.94 5.61 -31.58
N ALA A 101 21.78 4.61 -31.26
CA ALA A 101 22.61 4.46 -30.06
C ALA A 101 21.86 4.14 -28.74
N PRO A 102 22.46 3.32 -27.84
CA PRO A 102 21.96 3.18 -26.48
C PRO A 102 22.02 4.56 -25.83
N VAL A 103 20.85 5.19 -25.67
CA VAL A 103 20.72 6.44 -24.92
C VAL A 103 21.24 6.13 -23.51
N PRO A 104 22.26 6.84 -23.00
CA PRO A 104 22.61 6.75 -21.59
C PRO A 104 21.32 6.95 -20.82
N VAL A 105 21.02 6.10 -19.83
CA VAL A 105 19.87 6.34 -18.96
C VAL A 105 20.14 7.67 -18.26
N GLU A 106 19.73 8.78 -18.86
CA GLU A 106 19.67 10.07 -18.22
C GLU A 106 18.77 9.83 -17.02
N ARG A 107 19.37 9.85 -15.83
CA ARG A 107 18.64 9.74 -14.58
C ARG A 107 17.55 10.80 -14.68
N SER A 108 16.30 10.36 -14.78
CA SER A 108 15.17 11.27 -14.83
C SER A 108 15.35 12.28 -13.70
N PRO A 109 15.12 13.59 -13.96
CA PRO A 109 15.37 14.61 -12.95
C PRO A 109 14.68 14.18 -11.66
N ALA A 110 15.46 14.11 -10.58
CA ALA A 110 15.00 13.54 -9.33
C ALA A 110 13.69 14.21 -8.94
N ARG A 111 12.60 13.43 -8.88
CA ARG A 111 11.29 13.96 -8.51
C ARG A 111 11.44 14.63 -7.15
N ARG A 112 11.03 15.90 -7.05
CA ARG A 112 11.05 16.63 -5.78
C ARG A 112 10.08 15.94 -4.82
N LEU A 113 10.63 15.26 -3.82
CA LEU A 113 9.84 14.65 -2.75
C LEU A 113 9.19 15.74 -1.88
N SER A 114 8.01 15.45 -1.35
CA SER A 114 7.36 16.30 -0.35
C SER A 114 8.21 16.37 0.93
N ARG A 115 8.00 17.41 1.75
CA ARG A 115 8.68 17.53 3.06
C ARG A 115 8.43 16.29 3.92
N TYR A 116 7.20 15.79 3.94
CA TYR A 116 6.84 14.54 4.61
C TYR A 116 7.70 13.38 4.11
N ALA A 117 7.74 13.13 2.79
CA ALA A 117 8.54 12.03 2.23
C ALA A 117 10.04 12.15 2.49
N GLN A 118 10.58 13.37 2.56
CA GLN A 118 11.97 13.61 2.95
C GLN A 118 12.23 13.25 4.43
N GLN A 119 11.27 13.53 5.31
CA GLN A 119 11.33 13.22 6.73
C GLN A 119 11.06 11.74 7.05
N VAL A 120 10.39 11.01 6.16
CA VAL A 120 10.16 9.54 6.27
C VAL A 120 11.35 8.73 5.73
N ARG A 121 12.31 9.33 5.02
CA ARG A 121 13.54 8.62 4.61
C ARG A 121 14.29 7.87 5.72
N PRO A 122 14.35 8.35 6.99
CA PRO A 122 14.97 7.61 8.08
C PRO A 122 14.31 6.24 8.37
N PHE A 123 13.09 5.96 7.91
CA PHE A 123 12.51 4.61 8.02
C PHE A 123 13.33 3.54 7.28
N GLU A 124 14.15 3.93 6.29
CA GLU A 124 15.14 3.03 5.66
C GLU A 124 16.14 2.48 6.69
N SER A 125 16.40 3.16 7.82
CA SER A 125 17.25 2.65 8.90
C SER A 125 16.60 1.56 9.76
N LEU A 126 15.27 1.37 9.65
CA LEU A 126 14.53 0.28 10.29
C LEU A 126 14.52 -1.01 9.43
N HIS A 127 15.36 -1.06 8.38
CA HIS A 127 15.37 -2.15 7.40
C HIS A 127 15.57 -3.52 8.03
N LEU A 128 14.80 -4.49 7.55
CA LEU A 128 14.85 -5.84 8.06
C LEU A 128 16.05 -6.60 7.46
N GLY A 129 17.18 -6.64 8.18
CA GLY A 129 18.30 -7.53 7.84
C GLY A 129 17.95 -9.03 7.98
N PRO A 130 18.91 -9.96 7.79
CA PRO A 130 18.69 -11.39 8.03
C PRO A 130 18.35 -11.69 9.50
N ILE A 131 17.66 -12.81 9.75
CA ILE A 131 17.37 -13.30 11.10
C ILE A 131 18.70 -13.64 11.80
N ARG A 132 18.90 -13.12 13.02
CA ARG A 132 20.10 -13.33 13.85
C ARG A 132 19.68 -13.39 15.32
N ALA A 133 20.48 -14.04 16.16
CA ALA A 133 20.27 -14.08 17.60
C ALA A 133 20.27 -12.66 18.23
N PHE A 134 19.54 -12.50 19.33
CA PHE A 134 19.38 -11.23 20.07
C PHE A 134 18.84 -10.07 19.24
N ARG A 135 18.16 -10.36 18.15
CA ARG A 135 17.43 -9.34 17.41
C ARG A 135 16.17 -8.96 18.15
N ALA A 136 16.14 -7.73 18.67
CA ALA A 136 14.98 -7.18 19.34
C ALA A 136 13.75 -7.21 18.43
N ASN A 137 12.56 -7.31 19.05
CA ASN A 137 11.27 -7.16 18.38
C ASN A 137 10.94 -8.25 17.34
N LEU A 138 11.57 -9.44 17.38
CA LEU A 138 11.15 -10.61 16.62
C LEU A 138 10.60 -11.70 17.56
N PRO A 139 9.43 -12.29 17.27
CA PRO A 139 8.98 -13.47 17.99
C PRO A 139 9.71 -14.73 17.52
N ALA A 140 9.45 -15.86 18.20
CA ALA A 140 9.95 -17.17 17.80
C ALA A 140 9.26 -17.66 16.50
N LEU A 141 9.74 -17.17 15.35
CA LEU A 141 9.17 -17.44 14.03
C LEU A 141 9.22 -18.94 13.66
N ASP A 142 10.17 -19.67 14.21
CA ASP A 142 10.31 -21.12 14.10
C ASP A 142 9.21 -21.90 14.83
N LEU A 143 8.56 -21.29 15.82
CA LEU A 143 7.43 -21.87 16.56
C LEU A 143 6.06 -21.50 15.98
N PHE A 144 6.01 -20.69 14.92
CA PHE A 144 4.73 -20.32 14.32
C PHE A 144 4.02 -21.57 13.73
N PRO A 145 2.76 -21.85 14.10
CA PRO A 145 2.08 -23.09 13.74
C PRO A 145 1.55 -23.04 12.28
N THR A 146 2.46 -23.03 11.31
CA THR A 146 2.18 -22.89 9.87
C THR A 146 1.15 -23.91 9.37
N ALA A 147 1.26 -25.17 9.79
CA ALA A 147 0.34 -26.23 9.39
C ALA A 147 -1.10 -25.99 9.88
N LEU A 148 -1.26 -25.60 11.15
CA LEU A 148 -2.57 -25.27 11.72
C LEU A 148 -3.17 -24.03 11.04
N TRP A 149 -2.36 -22.99 10.83
CA TRP A 149 -2.78 -21.78 10.14
C TRP A 149 -3.30 -22.09 8.72
N ALA A 150 -2.57 -22.91 7.97
CA ALA A 150 -2.99 -23.34 6.63
C ALA A 150 -4.31 -24.13 6.66
N GLN A 151 -4.51 -25.02 7.65
CA GLN A 151 -5.76 -25.76 7.82
C GLN A 151 -6.94 -24.83 8.11
N VAL A 152 -6.76 -23.85 9.00
CA VAL A 152 -7.80 -22.86 9.34
C VAL A 152 -8.14 -21.99 8.13
N ALA A 153 -7.12 -21.46 7.44
CA ALA A 153 -7.31 -20.65 6.24
C ALA A 153 -8.06 -21.42 5.14
N ALA A 154 -7.64 -22.66 4.86
CA ALA A 154 -8.29 -23.50 3.86
C ALA A 154 -9.74 -23.83 4.23
N ARG A 155 -10.03 -24.06 5.52
CA ARG A 155 -11.39 -24.30 6.00
C ARG A 155 -12.29 -23.07 5.78
N ARG A 156 -11.80 -21.88 6.12
CA ARG A 156 -12.55 -20.62 5.93
C ARG A 156 -12.77 -20.31 4.45
N LEU A 157 -11.77 -20.51 3.60
CA LEU A 157 -11.89 -20.29 2.16
C LEU A 157 -12.88 -21.24 1.48
N ARG A 158 -12.96 -22.51 1.92
CA ARG A 158 -13.98 -23.46 1.41
C ARG A 158 -15.42 -23.05 1.73
N GLN A 159 -15.61 -22.18 2.71
CA GLN A 159 -16.92 -21.68 3.15
C GLN A 159 -17.11 -20.19 2.80
N ALA A 160 -16.28 -19.65 1.90
CA ALA A 160 -16.34 -18.24 1.54
C ALA A 160 -17.67 -17.92 0.85
N SER A 161 -18.43 -16.98 1.43
CA SER A 161 -19.58 -16.37 0.77
C SER A 161 -19.13 -15.29 -0.21
N THR A 162 -20.01 -14.89 -1.14
CA THR A 162 -19.77 -13.72 -1.99
C THR A 162 -19.51 -12.47 -1.17
N ASP A 163 -20.21 -12.29 -0.05
CA ASP A 163 -20.05 -11.12 0.82
C ASP A 163 -18.64 -11.04 1.41
N LEU A 164 -18.05 -12.19 1.79
CA LEU A 164 -16.66 -12.25 2.25
C LEU A 164 -15.67 -11.82 1.15
N LEU A 165 -15.99 -12.09 -0.12
CA LEU A 165 -15.10 -11.83 -1.26
C LEU A 165 -15.22 -10.41 -1.82
N VAL A 166 -16.35 -9.72 -1.60
CA VAL A 166 -16.57 -8.34 -2.08
C VAL A 166 -15.66 -7.35 -1.38
N GLY A 167 -15.37 -7.57 -0.09
CA GLY A 167 -14.49 -6.72 0.70
C GLY A 167 -15.02 -6.48 2.10
N CYS A 168 -14.53 -5.43 2.74
CA CYS A 168 -14.93 -5.03 4.08
C CYS A 168 -15.09 -3.51 4.20
N GLY A 169 -15.62 -3.06 5.34
CA GLY A 169 -15.78 -1.65 5.63
C GLY A 169 -14.43 -0.93 5.78
N PRO A 170 -14.43 0.41 5.84
CA PRO A 170 -13.21 1.21 5.94
C PRO A 170 -12.40 0.93 7.22
N MET A 171 -13.07 0.47 8.28
CA MET A 171 -12.45 0.10 9.56
C MET A 171 -12.02 -1.38 9.61
N GLY A 172 -12.30 -2.16 8.58
CA GLY A 172 -11.95 -3.57 8.49
C GLY A 172 -13.16 -4.51 8.40
N TYR A 173 -12.88 -5.80 8.57
CA TYR A 173 -13.85 -6.88 8.50
C TYR A 173 -14.60 -7.02 9.84
N PRO A 174 -15.94 -6.84 9.91
CA PRO A 174 -16.67 -6.76 11.17
C PRO A 174 -16.48 -7.96 12.11
N PRO A 175 -16.50 -9.23 11.65
CA PRO A 175 -16.23 -10.36 12.54
C PRO A 175 -14.81 -10.37 13.10
N LEU A 176 -13.83 -9.74 12.43
CA LEU A 176 -12.49 -9.55 13.00
C LEU A 176 -12.49 -8.44 14.04
N GLN A 177 -13.22 -7.35 13.81
CA GLN A 177 -13.35 -6.26 14.78
C GLN A 177 -14.01 -6.76 16.09
N GLU A 178 -15.07 -7.56 15.98
CA GLU A 178 -15.71 -8.24 17.12
C GLU A 178 -14.71 -9.14 17.87
N ALA A 179 -13.99 -10.01 17.14
CA ALA A 179 -13.01 -10.91 17.75
C ALA A 179 -11.87 -10.15 18.44
N VAL A 180 -11.44 -9.01 17.88
CA VAL A 180 -10.43 -8.13 18.50
C VAL A 180 -10.99 -7.47 19.75
N ALA A 181 -12.20 -6.91 19.72
CA ALA A 181 -12.83 -6.29 20.88
C ALA A 181 -12.97 -7.30 22.04
N ASP A 182 -13.50 -8.49 21.76
CA ASP A 182 -13.64 -9.57 22.75
C ASP A 182 -12.29 -10.00 23.34
N TYR A 183 -11.27 -10.13 22.47
CA TYR A 183 -9.91 -10.44 22.87
C TYR A 183 -9.35 -9.38 23.82
N LEU A 184 -9.48 -8.10 23.46
CA LEU A 184 -8.92 -6.98 24.23
C LEU A 184 -9.65 -6.78 25.57
N THR A 185 -10.98 -6.95 25.60
CA THR A 185 -11.75 -6.94 26.85
C THR A 185 -11.29 -8.05 27.78
N THR A 186 -11.12 -9.27 27.27
CA THR A 186 -10.76 -10.42 28.10
C THR A 186 -9.30 -10.37 28.57
N SER A 187 -8.37 -10.05 27.67
CA SER A 187 -6.92 -10.15 27.94
C SER A 187 -6.32 -8.87 28.55
N ARG A 188 -6.86 -7.70 28.21
CA ARG A 188 -6.30 -6.39 28.57
C ARG A 188 -7.23 -5.53 29.41
N GLY A 189 -8.50 -5.93 29.57
CA GLY A 189 -9.51 -5.11 30.25
C GLY A 189 -9.86 -3.84 29.48
N VAL A 190 -9.57 -3.80 28.18
CA VAL A 190 -9.92 -2.69 27.29
C VAL A 190 -11.44 -2.62 27.15
N ARG A 191 -11.98 -1.41 27.23
CA ARG A 191 -13.41 -1.13 27.08
C ARG A 191 -13.67 -0.52 25.72
N CYS A 192 -14.04 -1.36 24.76
CA CYS A 192 -14.45 -0.93 23.42
C CYS A 192 -15.58 -1.81 22.89
N VAL A 193 -16.30 -1.30 21.89
CA VAL A 193 -17.18 -2.09 21.02
C VAL A 193 -16.53 -2.28 19.65
N ALA A 194 -16.99 -3.26 18.87
CA ALA A 194 -16.39 -3.60 17.58
C ALA A 194 -16.31 -2.41 16.61
N GLU A 195 -17.30 -1.52 16.65
CA GLU A 195 -17.38 -0.32 15.80
C GLU A 195 -16.28 0.71 16.11
N GLN A 196 -15.65 0.61 17.29
CA GLN A 196 -14.53 1.47 17.69
C GLN A 196 -13.17 0.89 17.30
N VAL A 197 -13.12 -0.36 16.80
CA VAL A 197 -11.86 -1.03 16.43
C VAL A 197 -11.54 -0.75 14.96
N ALA A 198 -10.39 -0.14 14.68
CA ALA A 198 -9.87 -0.03 13.32
C ALA A 198 -8.83 -1.12 13.06
N ILE A 199 -9.02 -1.94 12.03
CA ILE A 199 -8.00 -2.90 11.58
C ILE A 199 -6.99 -2.17 10.70
N VAL A 200 -5.71 -2.25 11.08
CA VAL A 200 -4.60 -1.56 10.41
C VAL A 200 -3.48 -2.54 10.06
N SER A 201 -2.56 -2.11 9.21
CA SER A 201 -1.38 -2.87 8.76
C SER A 201 -0.23 -2.89 9.80
N GLY A 202 -0.57 -2.70 11.07
CA GLY A 202 0.33 -2.58 12.23
C GLY A 202 0.41 -1.16 12.81
N VAL A 203 1.08 -1.03 13.97
CA VAL A 203 1.14 0.21 14.76
C VAL A 203 1.70 1.42 13.99
N GLN A 204 2.57 1.20 13.00
CA GLN A 204 3.07 2.29 12.15
C GLN A 204 1.95 3.00 11.36
N GLU A 205 0.96 2.25 10.88
CA GLU A 205 -0.20 2.84 10.22
C GLU A 205 -1.13 3.50 11.25
N ALA A 206 -1.33 2.89 12.42
CA ALA A 206 -2.10 3.52 13.50
C ALA A 206 -1.51 4.89 13.89
N LEU A 207 -0.18 4.98 14.04
CA LEU A 207 0.53 6.22 14.35
C LEU A 207 0.30 7.29 13.27
N ASP A 208 0.39 6.90 11.98
CA ASP A 208 0.17 7.82 10.87
C ASP A 208 -1.29 8.31 10.79
N LEU A 209 -2.26 7.42 11.04
CA LEU A 209 -3.67 7.76 11.11
C LEU A 209 -3.96 8.71 12.28
N VAL A 210 -3.46 8.40 13.49
CA VAL A 210 -3.61 9.27 14.67
C VAL A 210 -3.02 10.65 14.40
N ALA A 211 -1.84 10.72 13.79
CA ALA A 211 -1.22 12.00 13.45
C ALA A 211 -2.12 12.83 12.51
N ARG A 212 -2.66 12.20 11.46
CA ARG A 212 -3.55 12.88 10.49
C ARG A 212 -4.89 13.31 11.06
N MET A 213 -5.41 12.60 12.06
CA MET A 213 -6.73 12.87 12.62
C MET A 213 -6.70 13.90 13.75
N PHE A 214 -5.62 13.95 14.54
CA PHE A 214 -5.62 14.67 15.82
C PHE A 214 -4.55 15.75 15.97
N LEU A 215 -3.62 15.85 15.02
CA LEU A 215 -2.52 16.81 15.07
C LEU A 215 -2.58 17.78 13.89
N ASP A 216 -2.12 19.00 14.15
CA ASP A 216 -1.70 19.97 13.15
C ASP A 216 -0.16 20.14 13.16
N PRO A 217 0.47 20.56 12.05
CA PRO A 217 1.89 20.91 12.04
C PRO A 217 2.22 21.97 13.10
N GLY A 218 3.22 21.68 13.94
CA GLY A 218 3.60 22.51 15.08
C GLY A 218 3.01 22.08 16.42
N ASP A 219 2.00 21.20 16.44
CA ASP A 219 1.46 20.65 17.69
C ASP A 219 2.53 19.90 18.48
N ARG A 220 2.41 19.96 19.81
CA ARG A 220 3.35 19.30 20.71
C ARG A 220 2.92 17.85 20.95
N VAL A 221 3.77 16.91 20.59
CA VAL A 221 3.62 15.48 20.90
C VAL A 221 4.66 15.10 21.93
N VAL A 222 4.23 14.67 23.11
CA VAL A 222 5.17 14.28 24.16
C VAL A 222 5.44 12.79 24.07
N MET A 223 6.70 12.41 24.16
CA MET A 223 7.14 11.02 24.03
C MET A 223 8.13 10.64 25.11
N GLU A 224 8.07 9.37 25.52
CA GLU A 224 9.09 8.71 26.33
C GLU A 224 10.50 8.85 25.72
N ASN A 225 11.51 9.07 26.57
CA ASN A 225 12.91 9.14 26.18
C ASN A 225 13.81 8.42 27.20
N PRO A 226 14.52 7.34 26.80
CA PRO A 226 14.48 6.71 25.47
C PRO A 226 13.07 6.16 25.12
N GLY A 227 12.76 6.06 23.83
CA GLY A 227 11.43 5.67 23.36
C GLY A 227 11.44 5.07 21.96
N TYR A 228 10.25 4.77 21.42
CA TYR A 228 10.14 4.17 20.10
C TYR A 228 10.47 5.17 18.97
N ILE A 229 11.59 4.91 18.29
CA ILE A 229 12.08 5.73 17.17
C ILE A 229 11.05 5.81 16.04
N GLY A 230 10.33 4.71 15.78
CA GLY A 230 9.31 4.67 14.73
C GLY A 230 8.22 5.73 14.91
N ALA A 231 7.66 5.84 16.12
CA ALA A 231 6.69 6.89 16.45
C ALA A 231 7.27 8.30 16.34
N THR A 232 8.52 8.50 16.78
CA THR A 232 9.21 9.81 16.65
C THR A 232 9.31 10.23 15.19
N LEU A 233 9.62 9.30 14.29
CA LEU A 233 9.74 9.57 12.86
C LEU A 233 8.38 9.91 12.23
N VAL A 234 7.31 9.18 12.56
CA VAL A 234 5.95 9.49 12.06
C VAL A 234 5.55 10.91 12.44
N PHE A 235 5.62 11.25 13.73
CA PHE A 235 5.15 12.54 14.22
C PHE A 235 5.99 13.71 13.69
N ARG A 236 7.32 13.56 13.63
CA ARG A 236 8.20 14.58 13.01
C ARG A 236 7.95 14.74 11.53
N ALA A 237 7.71 13.64 10.81
CA ALA A 237 7.42 13.70 9.39
C ALA A 237 6.10 14.41 9.09
N PHE A 238 5.10 14.22 9.94
CA PHE A 238 3.84 14.96 9.88
C PHE A 238 4.02 16.47 10.18
N GLY A 239 5.06 16.82 10.95
CA GLY A 239 5.42 18.21 11.28
C GLY A 239 5.14 18.58 12.74
N ALA A 240 4.86 17.61 13.60
CA ALA A 240 4.68 17.84 15.02
C ALA A 240 6.02 18.12 15.74
N ASN A 241 5.94 18.92 16.80
CA ASN A 241 7.03 19.20 17.73
C ASN A 241 7.11 18.08 18.77
N VAL A 242 7.96 17.08 18.52
CA VAL A 242 8.16 15.95 19.45
C VAL A 242 8.99 16.39 20.65
N ILE A 243 8.39 16.36 21.85
CA ILE A 243 8.98 16.75 23.13
C ILE A 243 9.39 15.48 23.90
N PRO A 244 10.69 15.20 24.08
CA PRO A 244 11.14 14.04 24.81
C PRO A 244 10.99 14.23 26.32
N VAL A 245 10.56 13.19 27.03
CA VAL A 245 10.40 13.18 28.49
C VAL A 245 11.13 11.99 29.10
N ARG A 246 11.89 12.26 30.16
CA ARG A 246 12.68 11.24 30.84
C ARG A 246 11.80 10.21 31.54
N LEU A 247 12.34 9.01 31.67
CA LEU A 247 11.78 7.93 32.45
C LEU A 247 12.34 7.94 33.88
N ASP A 248 11.54 7.44 34.81
CA ASP A 248 11.99 6.99 36.13
C ASP A 248 11.56 5.54 36.37
N GLN A 249 11.65 5.06 37.61
CA GLN A 249 11.31 3.68 37.98
C GLN A 249 9.82 3.33 37.79
N GLU A 250 8.97 4.31 37.52
CA GLU A 250 7.56 4.13 37.23
C GLU A 250 7.20 4.48 35.78
N GLY A 251 8.19 4.66 34.90
CA GLY A 251 8.00 5.00 33.49
C GLY A 251 8.07 6.50 33.21
N MET A 252 7.29 6.99 32.25
CA MET A 252 7.31 8.40 31.81
C MET A 252 7.03 9.38 32.95
N THR A 253 7.95 10.33 33.19
CA THR A 253 7.76 11.36 34.22
C THR A 253 6.70 12.39 33.82
N LEU A 254 5.82 12.78 34.74
CA LEU A 254 4.76 13.76 34.45
C LEU A 254 5.13 15.18 34.88
N ARG A 255 6.37 15.60 34.63
CA ARG A 255 6.91 16.87 35.13
C ARG A 255 6.75 18.01 34.12
N GLU A 256 6.26 19.15 34.60
CA GLU A 256 6.36 20.43 33.90
C GLU A 256 7.84 20.85 33.72
N PRO A 257 8.18 21.61 32.66
CA PRO A 257 7.30 22.23 31.66
C PRO A 257 7.05 21.35 30.41
N ALA A 258 7.47 20.09 30.42
CA ALA A 258 7.48 19.25 29.22
C ALA A 258 6.06 18.93 28.70
N LEU A 259 5.11 18.72 29.62
CA LEU A 259 3.71 18.40 29.32
C LEU A 259 2.85 19.61 28.92
N ARG A 260 3.31 20.83 29.15
CA ARG A 260 2.52 22.04 28.90
C ARG A 260 2.11 22.16 27.43
N GLY A 261 0.81 22.29 27.18
CA GLY A 261 0.29 22.46 25.82
C GLY A 261 0.54 21.26 24.90
N ALA A 262 0.76 20.07 25.47
CA ALA A 262 0.79 18.83 24.71
C ALA A 262 -0.58 18.56 24.10
N ARG A 263 -0.61 18.23 22.81
CA ARG A 263 -1.82 17.77 22.12
C ARG A 263 -2.01 16.26 22.28
N LEU A 264 -0.90 15.52 22.27
CA LEU A 264 -0.86 14.07 22.33
C LEU A 264 0.33 13.62 23.18
N VAL A 265 0.14 12.54 23.94
CA VAL A 265 1.22 11.82 24.64
C VAL A 265 1.27 10.39 24.11
N TYR A 266 2.45 9.92 23.71
CA TYR A 266 2.67 8.52 23.33
C TYR A 266 3.43 7.79 24.44
N VAL A 267 2.89 6.65 24.89
CA VAL A 267 3.43 5.85 26.00
C VAL A 267 3.37 4.36 25.71
N THR A 268 4.28 3.61 26.33
CA THR A 268 4.31 2.14 26.31
C THR A 268 4.15 1.59 27.74
N PRO A 269 2.96 1.74 28.36
CA PRO A 269 2.81 1.65 29.81
C PRO A 269 2.88 0.22 30.35
N ALA A 270 2.50 -0.79 29.56
CA ALA A 270 2.56 -2.19 29.97
C ALA A 270 4.01 -2.66 30.13
N HIS A 271 4.85 -2.31 29.17
CA HIS A 271 6.25 -2.67 29.10
C HIS A 271 6.96 -1.58 28.29
N GLN A 272 7.76 -0.73 28.96
CA GLN A 272 8.33 0.44 28.31
C GLN A 272 9.34 0.02 27.23
N PHE A 273 9.21 0.54 26.01
CA PHE A 273 10.21 0.30 24.98
C PHE A 273 11.27 1.44 24.94
N PRO A 274 12.58 1.17 25.13
CA PRO A 274 13.22 -0.14 25.20
C PRO A 274 13.62 -0.61 26.62
N VAL A 275 13.35 0.17 27.69
CA VAL A 275 13.98 -0.11 29.00
C VAL A 275 13.26 -1.18 29.83
N GLY A 276 12.04 -1.55 29.46
CA GLY A 276 11.26 -2.64 30.04
C GLY A 276 10.54 -2.30 31.35
N VAL A 277 10.49 -1.03 31.76
CA VAL A 277 9.78 -0.62 32.98
C VAL A 277 8.26 -0.70 32.76
N SER A 278 7.52 -1.33 33.67
CA SER A 278 6.05 -1.24 33.67
C SER A 278 5.60 0.02 34.42
N MET A 279 4.72 0.80 33.80
CA MET A 279 4.15 2.00 34.43
C MET A 279 3.26 1.62 35.61
N SER A 280 3.52 2.23 36.78
CA SER A 280 2.77 1.96 38.01
C SER A 280 1.30 2.39 37.89
N LEU A 281 0.42 1.80 38.71
CA LEU A 281 -0.99 2.22 38.75
C LEU A 281 -1.14 3.71 39.12
N ALA A 282 -0.34 4.18 40.09
CA ALA A 282 -0.35 5.59 40.49
C ALA A 282 0.04 6.51 39.32
N ARG A 283 1.08 6.16 38.56
CA ARG A 283 1.52 6.92 37.38
C ARG A 283 0.47 6.91 36.26
N ARG A 284 -0.19 5.77 36.02
CA ARG A 284 -1.30 5.63 35.05
C ARG A 284 -2.47 6.55 35.40
N LEU A 285 -2.92 6.53 36.66
CA LEU A 285 -4.01 7.39 37.13
C LEU A 285 -3.64 8.88 37.04
N ALA A 286 -2.41 9.24 37.40
CA ALA A 286 -1.93 10.61 37.27
C ALA A 286 -1.88 11.08 35.80
N LEU A 287 -1.48 10.22 34.87
CA LEU A 287 -1.46 10.51 33.43
C LEU A 287 -2.88 10.71 32.89
N LEU A 288 -3.83 9.86 33.28
CA LEU A 288 -5.24 9.99 32.89
C LEU A 288 -5.87 11.29 33.42
N GLU A 289 -5.60 11.63 34.68
CA GLU A 289 -6.13 12.86 35.28
C GLU A 289 -5.52 14.11 34.61
N TRP A 290 -4.21 14.06 34.30
CA TRP A 290 -3.56 15.12 33.53
C TRP A 290 -4.19 15.26 32.12
N ALA A 291 -4.40 14.17 31.40
CA ALA A 291 -5.01 14.19 30.08
C ALA A 291 -6.44 14.74 30.13
N ARG A 292 -7.22 14.33 31.14
CA ARG A 292 -8.57 14.84 31.40
C ARG A 292 -8.58 16.36 31.65
N SER A 293 -7.67 16.86 32.49
CA SER A 293 -7.62 18.29 32.85
C SER A 293 -7.13 19.20 31.72
N THR A 294 -6.39 18.65 30.76
CA THR A 294 -5.81 19.42 29.64
C THR A 294 -6.53 19.21 28.31
N GLY A 295 -7.35 18.16 28.19
CA GLY A 295 -7.94 17.73 26.93
C GLY A 295 -6.94 17.11 25.95
N ALA A 296 -5.76 16.71 26.43
CA ALA A 296 -4.76 16.02 25.64
C ALA A 296 -5.13 14.54 25.45
N LEU A 297 -4.83 13.99 24.27
CA LEU A 297 -5.00 12.57 24.00
C LEU A 297 -3.78 11.77 24.48
N ILE A 298 -4.02 10.51 24.84
CA ILE A 298 -2.97 9.53 25.12
C ILE A 298 -3.06 8.44 24.05
N LEU A 299 -1.95 8.17 23.36
CA LEU A 299 -1.79 6.99 22.53
C LEU A 299 -1.01 5.95 23.32
N GLU A 300 -1.72 4.91 23.76
CA GLU A 300 -1.14 3.72 24.39
C GLU A 300 -0.70 2.75 23.28
N ASP A 301 0.60 2.45 23.21
CA ASP A 301 1.15 1.41 22.33
C ASP A 301 1.45 0.14 23.14
N ASP A 302 0.67 -0.91 22.89
CA ASP A 302 0.73 -2.19 23.57
C ASP A 302 1.29 -3.26 22.62
N TYR A 303 2.62 -3.41 22.62
CA TYR A 303 3.31 -4.17 21.57
C TYR A 303 3.66 -5.62 21.93
N ASP A 304 3.74 -5.99 23.21
CA ASP A 304 4.16 -7.32 23.67
C ASP A 304 3.51 -7.79 24.99
N SER A 305 2.37 -7.21 25.36
CA SER A 305 1.77 -7.44 26.67
C SER A 305 1.27 -8.86 26.94
N GLU A 306 1.11 -9.65 25.89
CA GLU A 306 0.85 -11.09 25.97
C GLU A 306 2.00 -11.86 26.62
N TYR A 307 3.23 -11.35 26.51
CA TYR A 307 4.44 -12.00 26.99
C TYR A 307 4.79 -11.56 28.40
N ARG A 308 4.03 -12.04 29.37
CA ARG A 308 4.31 -11.82 30.79
C ARG A 308 4.65 -13.11 31.51
N TYR A 309 5.94 -13.30 31.80
CA TYR A 309 6.44 -14.52 32.45
C TYR A 309 6.30 -14.51 33.97
N ALA A 310 6.09 -13.34 34.59
CA ALA A 310 5.95 -13.20 36.03
C ALA A 310 4.92 -12.12 36.41
N GLY A 311 4.19 -12.38 37.50
CA GLY A 311 3.16 -11.50 38.02
C GLY A 311 1.83 -11.58 37.27
N ARG A 312 0.83 -10.84 37.74
CA ARG A 312 -0.48 -10.77 37.09
C ARG A 312 -0.43 -9.85 35.86
N PRO A 313 -1.23 -10.11 34.82
CA PRO A 313 -1.41 -9.17 33.72
C PRO A 313 -1.80 -7.79 34.28
N VAL A 314 -1.09 -6.74 33.84
CA VAL A 314 -1.47 -5.36 34.16
C VAL A 314 -2.48 -4.91 33.11
N PRO A 315 -3.67 -4.43 33.51
CA PRO A 315 -4.66 -3.91 32.57
C PRO A 315 -4.08 -2.79 31.69
N ALA A 316 -4.63 -2.64 30.49
CA ALA A 316 -4.33 -1.51 29.63
C ALA A 316 -4.66 -0.18 30.34
N LEU A 317 -3.93 0.88 30.01
CA LEU A 317 -4.23 2.25 30.45
C LEU A 317 -5.63 2.66 29.97
N GLN A 318 -6.00 2.27 28.74
CA GLN A 318 -7.33 2.48 28.18
C GLN A 318 -8.44 1.87 29.06
N GLY A 319 -8.21 0.67 29.62
CA GLY A 319 -9.18 0.02 30.51
C GLY A 319 -9.51 0.82 31.78
N LEU A 320 -8.60 1.72 32.19
CA LEU A 320 -8.80 2.62 33.33
C LEU A 320 -9.48 3.95 32.93
N ASP A 321 -9.42 4.33 31.66
CA ASP A 321 -9.90 5.62 31.16
C ASP A 321 -11.44 5.71 31.10
N ARG A 322 -12.02 6.65 31.84
CA ARG A 322 -13.46 6.90 31.90
C ARG A 322 -13.93 8.08 31.05
N HIS A 323 -13.02 8.79 30.40
CA HIS A 323 -13.29 10.06 29.73
C HIS A 323 -12.98 10.03 28.23
N GLY A 324 -12.57 8.90 27.68
CA GLY A 324 -12.33 8.74 26.24
C GLY A 324 -11.10 9.51 25.74
N GLN A 325 -10.07 9.61 26.58
CA GLN A 325 -8.80 10.27 26.26
C GLN A 325 -7.75 9.30 25.71
N VAL A 326 -7.93 7.99 25.85
CA VAL A 326 -6.94 6.99 25.43
C VAL A 326 -7.32 6.33 24.11
N LEU A 327 -6.43 6.42 23.12
CA LEU A 327 -6.40 5.60 21.92
C LEU A 327 -5.48 4.40 22.16
N PHE A 328 -5.93 3.19 21.84
CA PHE A 328 -5.21 1.95 22.15
C PHE A 328 -4.70 1.28 20.88
N ALA A 329 -3.40 1.37 20.61
CA ALA A 329 -2.79 0.70 19.48
C ALA A 329 -2.15 -0.62 19.91
N GLY A 330 -2.38 -1.68 19.15
CA GLY A 330 -1.68 -2.95 19.33
C GLY A 330 -1.42 -3.66 18.00
N SER A 331 -0.66 -4.76 18.07
CA SER A 331 -0.31 -5.53 16.87
C SER A 331 -0.20 -7.02 17.12
N PHE A 332 -0.63 -7.79 16.13
CA PHE A 332 -0.40 -9.23 16.10
C PHE A 332 1.03 -9.61 15.68
N SER A 333 1.93 -8.64 15.46
CA SER A 333 3.28 -8.90 14.95
C SER A 333 4.15 -9.75 15.87
N LYS A 334 3.86 -9.77 17.18
CA LYS A 334 4.59 -10.60 18.15
C LYS A 334 3.91 -11.96 18.35
N VAL A 335 2.58 -11.99 18.43
CA VAL A 335 1.83 -13.23 18.63
C VAL A 335 1.68 -14.11 17.37
N LEU A 336 1.76 -13.52 16.18
CA LEU A 336 1.80 -14.21 14.89
C LEU A 336 3.21 -14.09 14.30
N PHE A 337 3.37 -13.26 13.28
CA PHE A 337 4.64 -12.94 12.67
C PHE A 337 4.58 -11.54 12.02
N PRO A 338 5.69 -10.76 12.00
CA PRO A 338 5.66 -9.36 11.56
C PRO A 338 5.28 -9.15 10.10
N SER A 339 5.59 -10.09 9.20
CA SER A 339 5.23 -10.00 7.78
C SER A 339 3.73 -10.17 7.51
N PHE A 340 2.94 -10.57 8.51
CA PHE A 340 1.48 -10.61 8.39
C PHE A 340 0.86 -9.21 8.33
N ARG A 341 1.55 -8.20 8.88
CA ARG A 341 1.13 -6.78 8.86
C ARG A 341 -0.32 -6.61 9.31
N LEU A 342 -0.61 -7.07 10.53
CA LEU A 342 -1.92 -6.91 11.15
C LEU A 342 -1.78 -6.24 12.53
N GLY A 343 -2.61 -5.24 12.77
CA GLY A 343 -2.78 -4.58 14.06
C GLY A 343 -4.14 -3.94 14.16
N TYR A 344 -4.34 -3.22 15.25
CA TYR A 344 -5.59 -2.55 15.56
C TYR A 344 -5.31 -1.23 16.29
N LEU A 345 -6.27 -0.31 16.18
CA LEU A 345 -6.34 0.97 16.90
C LEU A 345 -7.70 1.09 17.59
#